data_AF-A0A108U8A0-F1
#
_entry.id   AF-A0A108U8A0-F1
#
_cell.length_a   1.000
_cell.length_b   1.000
_cell.length_c   1.000
_cell.angle_alpha   90.00
_cell.angle_beta   90.00
_cell.angle_gamma   90.00
#
_symmetry.space_group_name_H-M   'P 1'
#
loop_
_entity.id
_entity.type
_entity.pdbx_description
1 polymer ?
#
loop_
_entity_poly.entity_id
_entity_poly.type
_entity_poly.pdbx_seq_one_letter_code
_entity_poly.pdbx_strand_id
1 'polypeptide(L)'
;MSDTTKTATRTQGPLLIELVEGRNVSFKNVTFSDEASFTRFEILFRRLNRKPRQRRTAHEARTAAPLPLGTPARSISIEIKDFLEDMRRSNLAPRSVAIYGQSLAALKHLHGDTLASAVERDHIRQLWDLMLWAPKNCFTDPRYAGKSAEELAHLGRLERARPAATATMVKHHTILCRFFNSLKKAHAISMSPMDGFKKPKLELANEHRKRPRWLTNDELQRIFNPETFTPWAKHHPHRWWAPMIGLYTGARVGEVAQMKVSDVECINGRWFFAIRKTVDSDLANSSGAISRQTLKGKSSERNIPIAQPLIDAGFLVYLQDLKDANCTRLFPHLTAGRNKKTGQTNALYSQGLVQQFRKYMKALGFDRDCRFHAFRRTLVSVLSAKGVRDRNIALLTGHAMRDQSQVIDHHYRGEVPEETIRRQVIALSKYRPSVVLPVYKKGQFDEQLKDKSRHHP
;
A
#
# COMPACT_ATOMS: atom_id res chain seq x y z
N MET A 1 -3.78 61.07 8.75
CA MET A 1 -3.50 61.89 7.54
C MET A 1 -2.49 61.12 6.71
N SER A 2 -2.77 60.56 5.55
CA SER A 2 -3.89 60.73 4.61
C SER A 2 -4.46 59.37 4.21
N ASP A 3 -5.78 59.27 4.28
CA ASP A 3 -6.58 58.25 3.60
C ASP A 3 -6.23 58.17 2.11
N THR A 4 -6.23 56.97 1.55
CA THR A 4 -6.44 56.78 0.11
C THR A 4 -7.18 55.46 -0.10
N THR A 5 -8.48 55.52 0.20
CA THR A 5 -9.51 54.70 -0.43
C THR A 5 -9.44 54.92 -1.94
N LYS A 6 -9.02 53.91 -2.71
CA LYS A 6 -9.33 53.81 -4.15
C LYS A 6 -10.30 52.64 -4.35
N THR A 7 -11.56 53.00 -4.54
CA THR A 7 -12.65 52.16 -5.03
C THR A 7 -12.27 51.57 -6.39
N ALA A 8 -12.16 50.25 -6.50
CA ALA A 8 -11.96 49.56 -7.77
C ALA A 8 -13.31 49.02 -8.27
N THR A 9 -13.94 49.74 -9.20
CA THR A 9 -15.05 49.25 -10.00
C THR A 9 -14.53 48.23 -11.01
N ARG A 10 -15.14 47.05 -11.03
CA ARG A 10 -14.78 45.91 -11.89
C ARG A 10 -15.32 46.14 -13.31
N THR A 11 -14.43 46.44 -14.24
CA THR A 11 -14.66 46.38 -15.70
C THR A 11 -13.65 45.42 -16.33
N GLN A 12 -14.09 44.58 -17.27
CA GLN A 12 -13.25 43.64 -18.01
C GLN A 12 -12.29 44.39 -18.95
N GLY A 13 -11.16 44.83 -18.40
CA GLY A 13 -10.05 45.44 -19.13
C GLY A 13 -8.73 45.21 -18.37
N PRO A 14 -7.57 45.47 -18.99
CA PRO A 14 -6.28 45.29 -18.34
C PRO A 14 -6.19 46.17 -17.08
N LEU A 15 -5.83 45.57 -15.95
CA LEU A 15 -5.70 46.27 -14.66
C LEU A 15 -4.42 47.10 -14.70
N LEU A 16 -4.52 48.42 -14.59
CA LEU A 16 -3.38 49.33 -14.48
C LEU A 16 -3.17 49.74 -13.02
N ILE A 17 -1.95 49.60 -12.52
CA ILE A 17 -1.55 50.14 -11.22
C ILE A 17 -0.47 51.21 -11.44
N GLU A 18 -0.82 52.44 -11.10
CA GLU A 18 0.02 53.63 -11.29
C GLU A 18 1.31 53.57 -10.47
N LEU A 19 1.21 53.13 -9.21
CA LEU A 19 2.35 53.05 -8.30
C LEU A 19 2.14 51.96 -7.24
N VAL A 20 3.17 51.13 -7.05
CA VAL A 20 3.24 50.15 -5.96
C VAL A 20 4.57 50.31 -5.24
N GLU A 21 4.53 50.72 -3.97
CA GLU A 21 5.73 50.98 -3.17
C GLU A 21 5.95 49.92 -2.09
N GLY A 22 7.11 49.28 -2.13
CA GLY A 22 7.62 48.38 -1.12
C GLY A 22 8.74 49.02 -0.29
N ARG A 23 9.18 48.34 0.76
CA ARG A 23 10.30 48.77 1.62
C ARG A 23 11.60 49.04 0.87
N ASN A 24 11.89 48.23 -0.16
CA ASN A 24 13.17 48.30 -0.88
C ASN A 24 13.01 48.52 -2.39
N VAL A 25 11.78 48.53 -2.92
CA VAL A 25 11.53 48.55 -4.37
C VAL A 25 10.21 49.24 -4.66
N SER A 26 10.18 50.09 -5.69
CA SER A 26 8.97 50.73 -6.20
C SER A 26 8.76 50.36 -7.67
N PHE A 27 7.50 50.16 -8.05
CA PHE A 27 7.08 49.88 -9.41
C PHE A 27 6.10 50.96 -9.85
N LYS A 28 6.30 51.51 -11.06
CA LYS A 28 5.42 52.51 -11.67
C LYS A 28 4.80 51.96 -12.94
N ASN A 29 3.55 52.32 -13.21
CA ASN A 29 2.81 52.00 -14.44
C ASN A 29 2.79 50.50 -14.79
N VAL A 30 2.38 49.66 -13.84
CA VAL A 30 2.30 48.21 -14.05
C VAL A 30 0.94 47.83 -14.61
N THR A 31 0.93 47.22 -15.79
CA THR A 31 -0.29 46.80 -16.49
C THR A 31 -0.40 45.28 -16.49
N PHE A 32 -1.58 44.76 -16.15
CA PHE A 32 -1.87 43.33 -16.13
C PHE A 32 -2.86 42.98 -17.24
N SER A 33 -2.43 42.10 -18.15
CA SER A 33 -3.27 41.57 -19.23
C SER A 33 -4.31 40.58 -18.74
N ASP A 34 -4.06 39.92 -17.61
CA ASP A 34 -4.86 38.82 -17.07
C ASP A 34 -4.56 38.61 -15.57
N GLU A 35 -5.41 37.81 -14.92
CA GLU A 35 -5.34 37.51 -13.48
C GLU A 35 -4.08 36.73 -13.07
N ALA A 36 -3.52 35.90 -13.98
CA ALA A 36 -2.29 35.18 -13.71
C ALA A 36 -1.07 36.12 -13.70
N SER A 37 -1.09 37.15 -14.55
CA SER A 37 -0.08 38.21 -14.59
C SER A 37 -0.10 39.06 -13.31
N PHE A 38 -1.28 39.39 -12.79
CA PHE A 38 -1.44 40.06 -11.49
C PHE A 38 -0.88 39.22 -10.32
N THR A 39 -1.24 37.93 -10.28
CA THR A 39 -0.79 37.00 -9.24
C THR A 39 0.75 36.84 -9.23
N ARG A 40 1.37 36.76 -10.42
CA ARG A 40 2.84 36.70 -10.56
C ARG A 40 3.52 37.93 -9.98
N PHE A 41 2.96 39.10 -10.23
CA PHE A 41 3.48 40.36 -9.68
C PHE A 41 3.31 40.45 -8.17
N GLU A 42 2.18 40.02 -7.61
CA GLU A 42 1.97 40.01 -6.16
C GLU A 42 3.02 39.14 -5.44
N ILE A 43 3.34 37.98 -6.02
CA ILE A 43 4.38 37.08 -5.51
C ILE A 43 5.76 37.74 -5.57
N LEU A 44 6.09 38.40 -6.67
CA LEU A 44 7.36 39.13 -6.85
C LEU A 44 7.49 40.26 -5.81
N PHE A 45 6.44 41.07 -5.67
CA PHE A 45 6.40 42.22 -4.78
C PHE A 45 6.56 41.83 -3.30
N ARG A 46 5.91 40.75 -2.85
CA ARG A 46 6.08 40.21 -1.48
C ARG A 46 7.50 39.71 -1.21
N ARG A 47 8.21 39.18 -2.22
CA ARG A 47 9.59 38.67 -2.08
C ARG A 47 10.59 39.81 -1.91
N LEU A 48 10.46 40.86 -2.71
CA LEU A 48 11.32 42.04 -2.67
C LEU A 48 11.24 42.80 -1.33
N ASN A 49 10.17 42.58 -0.57
CA ASN A 49 9.92 43.23 0.71
C ASN A 49 10.31 42.39 1.95
N ARG A 50 10.99 41.25 1.80
CA ARG A 50 11.47 40.43 2.94
C ARG A 50 12.80 40.94 3.53
N LYS A 51 12.94 40.89 4.86
CA LYS A 51 14.22 41.19 5.57
C LYS A 51 15.29 40.13 5.23
N PRO A 52 16.55 40.53 4.96
CA PRO A 52 17.66 39.57 4.80
C PRO A 52 17.96 38.85 6.13
N ARG A 53 18.22 37.55 6.06
CA ARG A 53 18.66 36.72 7.20
C ARG A 53 20.15 36.97 7.46
N GLN A 54 20.52 37.27 8.71
CA GLN A 54 21.92 37.40 9.14
C GLN A 54 22.74 36.13 8.81
N ARG A 55 23.91 36.33 8.21
CA ARG A 55 24.90 35.28 7.89
C ARG A 55 25.54 34.73 9.17
N ARG A 56 25.63 33.39 9.28
CA ARG A 56 26.53 32.69 10.22
C ARG A 56 27.74 32.16 9.43
N THR A 57 28.92 32.18 10.04
CA THR A 57 30.23 32.00 9.38
C THR A 57 30.73 30.55 9.33
N ALA A 58 31.42 30.25 8.22
CA ALA A 58 32.72 29.58 8.07
C ALA A 58 32.96 28.12 8.48
N HIS A 59 31.95 27.26 8.57
CA HIS A 59 32.16 25.80 8.46
C HIS A 59 31.41 25.23 7.24
N GLU A 60 31.72 25.83 6.09
CA GLU A 60 31.28 25.41 4.75
C GLU A 60 32.23 24.33 4.21
N ALA A 61 31.81 23.07 4.24
CA ALA A 61 32.43 22.02 3.44
C ALA A 61 31.42 20.91 3.11
N ARG A 62 30.70 21.13 2.00
CA ARG A 62 30.11 20.17 1.03
C ARG A 62 28.96 20.90 0.34
N THR A 63 29.33 21.80 -0.55
CA THR A 63 28.42 22.69 -1.27
C THR A 63 27.56 21.86 -2.22
N ALA A 64 26.42 21.36 -1.74
CA ALA A 64 25.29 21.14 -2.61
C ALA A 64 25.01 22.48 -3.30
N ALA A 65 24.95 22.49 -4.64
CA ALA A 65 24.60 23.70 -5.38
C ALA A 65 23.39 24.38 -4.72
N PRO A 66 23.39 25.70 -4.49
CA PRO A 66 22.27 26.38 -3.87
C PRO A 66 21.01 26.09 -4.68
N LEU A 67 19.98 25.58 -4.02
CA LEU A 67 18.68 25.35 -4.65
C LEU A 67 18.21 26.66 -5.30
N PRO A 68 17.70 26.64 -6.54
CA PRO A 68 17.26 27.84 -7.22
C PRO A 68 16.21 28.58 -6.38
N LEU A 69 16.28 29.91 -6.41
CA LEU A 69 15.32 30.83 -5.79
C LEU A 69 13.89 30.38 -6.13
N GLY A 70 13.16 29.88 -5.11
CA GLY A 70 11.87 29.19 -5.21
C GLY A 70 11.16 29.37 -6.56
N THR A 71 11.35 28.37 -7.43
CA THR A 71 10.75 28.29 -8.75
C THR A 71 9.24 28.52 -8.63
N PRO A 72 8.60 29.36 -9.46
CA PRO A 72 7.14 29.43 -9.49
C PRO A 72 6.59 28.01 -9.62
N ALA A 73 5.55 27.68 -8.86
CA ALA A 73 4.90 26.37 -8.96
C ALA A 73 4.60 26.08 -10.43
N ARG A 74 5.09 24.94 -10.93
CA ARG A 74 4.81 24.52 -12.32
C ARG A 74 3.38 23.99 -12.39
N SER A 75 2.96 23.59 -13.58
CA SER A 75 1.65 22.95 -13.74
C SER A 75 1.55 21.70 -12.87
N ILE A 76 0.33 21.40 -12.40
CA ILE A 76 0.04 20.25 -11.55
C ILE A 76 0.51 18.95 -12.22
N SER A 77 0.40 18.82 -13.54
CA SER A 77 0.86 17.62 -14.27
C SER A 77 2.36 17.41 -14.15
N ILE A 78 3.15 18.49 -14.25
CA ILE A 78 4.61 18.41 -14.12
C ILE A 78 4.97 18.04 -12.67
N GLU A 79 4.36 18.71 -11.70
CA GLU A 79 4.64 18.44 -10.29
C GLU A 79 4.22 17.02 -9.86
N ILE A 80 3.09 16.51 -10.36
CA ILE A 80 2.66 15.12 -10.13
C ILE A 80 3.66 14.15 -10.76
N LYS A 81 4.12 14.40 -11.99
CA LYS A 81 5.07 13.53 -12.69
C LYS A 81 6.36 13.40 -11.89
N ASP A 82 6.96 14.52 -11.52
CA ASP A 82 8.23 14.56 -10.77
C ASP A 82 8.06 13.91 -9.40
N PHE A 83 6.96 14.21 -8.70
CA PHE A 83 6.66 13.58 -7.42
C PHE A 83 6.54 12.05 -7.54
N LEU A 84 5.87 11.53 -8.57
CA LEU A 84 5.77 10.09 -8.79
C LEU A 84 7.12 9.47 -9.17
N GLU A 85 7.98 10.18 -9.90
CA GLU A 85 9.35 9.76 -10.19
C GLU A 85 10.21 9.70 -8.93
N ASP A 86 10.12 10.68 -8.05
CA ASP A 86 10.82 10.67 -6.77
C ASP A 86 10.35 9.54 -5.86
N MET A 87 9.05 9.21 -5.89
CA MET A 87 8.54 8.02 -5.20
C MET A 87 9.13 6.72 -5.77
N ARG A 88 9.33 6.64 -7.10
CA ARG A 88 10.00 5.49 -7.73
C ARG A 88 11.48 5.43 -7.33
N ARG A 89 12.19 6.56 -7.35
CA ARG A 89 13.60 6.68 -6.90
C ARG A 89 13.77 6.29 -5.44
N SER A 90 12.77 6.59 -4.61
CA SER A 90 12.71 6.19 -3.19
C SER A 90 12.41 4.70 -2.97
N ASN A 91 12.42 3.87 -4.03
CA ASN A 91 12.10 2.44 -4.00
C ASN A 91 10.71 2.12 -3.41
N LEU A 92 9.73 3.02 -3.59
CA LEU A 92 8.35 2.72 -3.22
C LEU A 92 7.78 1.68 -4.20
N ALA A 93 7.03 0.71 -3.68
CA ALA A 93 6.45 -0.35 -4.51
C ALA A 93 5.65 0.23 -5.71
N PRO A 94 5.82 -0.31 -6.94
CA PRO A 94 5.16 0.24 -8.15
C PRO A 94 3.64 0.38 -8.02
N ARG A 95 3.00 -0.57 -7.33
CA ARG A 95 1.56 -0.51 -7.05
C ARG A 95 1.18 0.68 -6.17
N SER A 96 1.99 1.00 -5.16
CA SER A 96 1.77 2.17 -4.32
C SER A 96 1.89 3.44 -5.16
N VAL A 97 2.92 3.55 -6.00
CA VAL A 97 3.06 4.69 -6.94
C VAL A 97 1.85 4.82 -7.86
N ALA A 98 1.32 3.70 -8.38
CA ALA A 98 0.10 3.72 -9.20
C ALA A 98 -1.13 4.23 -8.44
N ILE A 99 -1.31 3.87 -7.16
CA ILE A 99 -2.41 4.36 -6.31
C ILE A 99 -2.26 5.87 -6.07
N TYR A 100 -1.04 6.36 -5.86
CA TYR A 100 -0.77 7.79 -5.75
C TYR A 100 -1.12 8.50 -7.05
N GLY A 101 -0.66 7.97 -8.19
CA GLY A 101 -0.98 8.52 -9.51
C GLY A 101 -2.47 8.59 -9.80
N GLN A 102 -3.24 7.54 -9.48
CA GLN A 102 -4.70 7.56 -9.61
C GLN A 102 -5.36 8.63 -8.74
N SER A 103 -4.90 8.78 -7.49
CA SER A 103 -5.44 9.78 -6.56
C SER A 103 -5.15 11.21 -7.01
N LEU A 104 -3.94 11.44 -7.53
CA LEU A 104 -3.51 12.76 -8.02
C LEU A 104 -4.06 13.07 -9.41
N ALA A 105 -4.34 12.07 -10.25
CA ALA A 105 -5.01 12.26 -11.52
C ALA A 105 -6.44 12.82 -11.33
N ALA A 106 -7.14 12.45 -10.26
CA ALA A 106 -8.44 13.02 -9.92
C ALA A 106 -8.36 14.54 -9.67
N LEU A 107 -7.25 15.04 -9.11
CA LEU A 107 -7.01 16.47 -8.95
C LEU A 107 -6.92 17.17 -10.32
N LYS A 108 -6.20 16.57 -11.27
CA LYS A 108 -6.09 17.07 -12.66
C LYS A 108 -7.44 17.03 -13.39
N HIS A 109 -8.21 15.95 -13.24
CA HIS A 109 -9.50 15.82 -13.92
C HIS A 109 -10.49 16.90 -13.48
N LEU A 110 -10.41 17.33 -12.22
CA LEU A 110 -11.31 18.31 -11.66
C LEU A 110 -10.93 19.76 -12.05
N HIS A 111 -9.63 20.10 -12.02
CA HIS A 111 -9.17 21.50 -12.16
C HIS A 111 -8.40 21.79 -13.45
N GLY A 112 -8.25 20.81 -14.34
CA GLY A 112 -7.35 20.92 -15.48
C GLY A 112 -5.87 20.94 -15.08
N ASP A 113 -5.02 21.37 -16.00
CA ASP A 113 -3.57 21.48 -15.76
C ASP A 113 -3.16 22.90 -15.33
N THR A 114 -3.70 23.37 -14.21
CA THR A 114 -3.38 24.67 -13.63
C THR A 114 -2.05 24.65 -12.86
N LEU A 115 -1.57 25.80 -12.41
CA LEU A 115 -0.37 25.90 -11.56
C LEU A 115 -0.64 25.28 -10.18
N ALA A 116 0.31 24.54 -9.63
CA ALA A 116 0.12 23.93 -8.31
C ALA A 116 -0.09 24.96 -7.17
N SER A 117 0.34 26.21 -7.37
CA SER A 117 0.08 27.32 -6.45
C SER A 117 -1.35 27.86 -6.51
N ALA A 118 -2.09 27.60 -7.59
CA ALA A 118 -3.48 28.01 -7.74
C ALA A 118 -4.47 27.03 -7.07
N VAL A 119 -3.97 25.91 -6.51
CA VAL A 119 -4.84 24.95 -5.82
C VAL A 119 -5.19 25.47 -4.43
N GLU A 120 -6.36 26.09 -4.33
CA GLU A 120 -6.98 26.54 -3.09
C GLU A 120 -7.74 25.45 -2.31
N ARG A 121 -8.33 25.87 -1.18
CA ARG A 121 -9.08 24.99 -0.27
C ARG A 121 -10.39 24.49 -0.90
N ASP A 122 -11.09 25.31 -1.67
CA ASP A 122 -12.37 24.95 -2.27
C ASP A 122 -12.23 23.87 -3.34
N HIS A 123 -11.12 23.93 -4.08
CA HIS A 123 -10.70 22.87 -5.00
C HIS A 123 -10.54 21.50 -4.31
N ILE A 124 -10.05 21.48 -3.07
CA ILE A 124 -9.92 20.24 -2.29
C ILE A 124 -11.29 19.77 -1.78
N ARG A 125 -12.23 20.68 -1.47
CA ARG A 125 -13.61 20.31 -1.08
C ARG A 125 -14.33 19.62 -2.24
N GLN A 126 -14.29 20.19 -3.44
CA GLN A 126 -14.86 19.58 -4.65
C GLN A 126 -14.25 18.20 -4.93
N LEU A 127 -12.92 18.06 -4.76
CA LEU A 127 -12.26 16.76 -4.89
C LEU A 127 -12.78 15.75 -3.86
N TRP A 128 -13.06 16.18 -2.63
CA TRP A 128 -13.62 15.31 -1.61
C TRP A 128 -15.03 14.84 -1.93
N ASP A 129 -15.89 15.75 -2.41
CA ASP A 129 -17.24 15.39 -2.85
C ASP A 129 -17.19 14.41 -4.01
N LEU A 130 -16.31 14.64 -4.98
CA LEU A 130 -16.09 13.72 -6.09
C LEU A 130 -15.62 12.35 -5.59
N MET A 131 -14.59 12.28 -4.74
CA MET A 131 -14.09 11.01 -4.22
C MET A 131 -15.13 10.25 -3.38
N LEU A 132 -16.00 10.98 -2.69
CA LEU A 132 -17.02 10.38 -1.83
C LEU A 132 -18.19 9.84 -2.63
N TRP A 133 -18.66 10.60 -3.64
CA TRP A 133 -19.93 10.34 -4.31
C TRP A 133 -19.82 9.87 -5.75
N ALA A 134 -18.69 10.05 -6.43
CA ALA A 134 -18.59 9.74 -7.85
C ALA A 134 -19.02 8.29 -8.17
N PRO A 135 -19.75 8.10 -9.28
CA PRO A 135 -20.02 6.78 -9.83
C PRO A 135 -18.74 5.98 -10.02
N LYS A 136 -18.83 4.65 -9.91
CA LYS A 136 -17.68 3.78 -10.18
C LYS A 136 -17.21 3.99 -11.61
N ASN A 137 -15.90 4.05 -11.79
CA ASN A 137 -15.25 4.16 -13.10
C ASN A 137 -15.63 5.46 -13.86
N CYS A 138 -16.02 6.53 -13.15
CA CYS A 138 -16.41 7.81 -13.74
C CYS A 138 -15.38 8.42 -14.71
N PHE A 139 -14.09 8.17 -14.51
CA PHE A 139 -13.02 8.68 -15.39
C PHE A 139 -12.74 7.82 -16.62
N THR A 140 -13.36 6.65 -16.74
CA THR A 140 -13.11 5.68 -17.82
C THR A 140 -14.36 5.30 -18.60
N ASP A 141 -15.54 5.45 -18.01
CA ASP A 141 -16.80 5.11 -18.64
C ASP A 141 -17.26 6.27 -19.56
N PRO A 142 -17.48 6.02 -20.86
CA PRO A 142 -17.89 7.05 -21.82
C PRO A 142 -19.14 7.84 -21.41
N ARG A 143 -20.04 7.24 -20.61
CA ARG A 143 -21.28 7.90 -20.14
C ARG A 143 -21.02 9.15 -19.29
N TYR A 144 -19.84 9.23 -18.70
CA TYR A 144 -19.42 10.32 -17.82
C TYR A 144 -18.40 11.25 -18.47
N ALA A 145 -18.07 11.03 -19.75
CA ALA A 145 -17.12 11.86 -20.49
C ALA A 145 -17.63 13.32 -20.59
N GLY A 146 -16.73 14.28 -20.33
CA GLY A 146 -17.02 15.71 -20.41
C GLY A 146 -17.83 16.29 -19.24
N LYS A 147 -18.27 15.48 -18.28
CA LYS A 147 -19.00 15.97 -17.10
C LYS A 147 -18.08 16.61 -16.07
N SER A 148 -18.54 17.68 -15.44
CA SER A 148 -17.83 18.33 -14.34
C SER A 148 -17.82 17.43 -13.10
N ALA A 149 -16.90 17.65 -12.18
CA ALA A 149 -16.88 16.86 -10.95
C ALA A 149 -18.11 17.06 -10.07
N GLU A 150 -18.70 18.25 -10.09
CA GLU A 150 -19.94 18.55 -9.37
C GLU A 150 -21.10 17.76 -9.97
N GLU A 151 -21.18 17.70 -11.30
CA GLU A 151 -22.16 16.86 -12.01
C GLU A 151 -21.94 15.38 -11.71
N LEU A 152 -20.70 14.90 -11.68
CA LEU A 152 -20.39 13.51 -11.34
C LEU A 152 -20.76 13.18 -9.89
N ALA A 153 -20.46 14.06 -8.94
CA ALA A 153 -20.85 13.88 -7.55
C ALA A 153 -22.38 13.90 -7.39
N HIS A 154 -23.07 14.80 -8.11
CA HIS A 154 -24.53 14.87 -8.12
C HIS A 154 -25.17 13.61 -8.72
N LEU A 155 -24.69 13.16 -9.90
CA LEU A 155 -25.14 11.92 -10.53
C LEU A 155 -24.92 10.72 -9.63
N GLY A 156 -23.77 10.65 -8.96
CA GLY A 156 -23.51 9.58 -8.00
C GLY A 156 -24.46 9.57 -6.81
N ARG A 157 -24.88 10.74 -6.31
CA ARG A 157 -25.94 10.83 -5.28
C ARG A 157 -27.28 10.35 -5.82
N LEU A 158 -27.66 10.76 -7.03
CA LEU A 158 -28.91 10.33 -7.69
C LEU A 158 -28.95 8.83 -7.95
N GLU A 159 -27.86 8.26 -8.44
CA GLU A 159 -27.68 6.82 -8.70
C GLU A 159 -27.55 5.98 -7.42
N ARG A 160 -27.66 6.62 -6.23
CA ARG A 160 -27.43 6.00 -4.91
C ARG A 160 -26.09 5.25 -4.87
N ALA A 161 -25.05 5.82 -5.48
CA ALA A 161 -23.71 5.27 -5.47
C ALA A 161 -23.27 5.08 -4.02
N ARG A 162 -22.72 3.89 -3.72
CA ARG A 162 -22.21 3.63 -2.36
C ARG A 162 -21.02 4.56 -2.12
N PRO A 163 -21.06 5.38 -1.05
CA PRO A 163 -19.95 6.27 -0.76
C PRO A 163 -18.63 5.53 -0.61
N ALA A 164 -17.54 6.19 -0.98
CA ALA A 164 -16.21 5.64 -0.74
C ALA A 164 -16.02 5.33 0.75
N ALA A 165 -15.46 4.15 1.06
CA ALA A 165 -15.20 3.77 2.44
C ALA A 165 -14.25 4.78 3.10
N THR A 166 -14.47 5.10 4.38
CA THR A 166 -13.62 6.07 5.12
C THR A 166 -12.14 5.71 5.12
N ALA A 167 -11.81 4.41 5.15
CA ALA A 167 -10.43 3.96 5.02
C ALA A 167 -9.79 4.30 3.65
N THR A 168 -10.60 4.35 2.59
CA THR A 168 -10.19 4.83 1.26
C THR A 168 -9.99 6.34 1.28
N MET A 169 -10.93 7.09 1.87
CA MET A 169 -10.80 8.55 2.04
C MET A 169 -9.54 8.94 2.84
N VAL A 170 -9.25 8.23 3.94
CA VAL A 170 -8.04 8.43 4.73
C VAL A 170 -6.76 8.20 3.92
N LYS A 171 -6.76 7.23 2.99
CA LYS A 171 -5.62 6.98 2.10
C LYS A 171 -5.43 8.14 1.13
N HIS A 172 -6.49 8.57 0.46
CA HIS A 172 -6.43 9.73 -0.43
C HIS A 172 -5.97 10.98 0.33
N HIS A 173 -6.44 11.19 1.56
CA HIS A 173 -6.05 12.34 2.39
C HIS A 173 -4.55 12.31 2.68
N THR A 174 -4.05 11.14 3.06
CA THR A 174 -2.62 10.93 3.32
C THR A 174 -1.78 11.18 2.06
N ILE A 175 -2.26 10.76 0.89
CA ILE A 175 -1.59 10.97 -0.40
C ILE A 175 -1.52 12.45 -0.74
N LEU A 176 -2.65 13.17 -0.67
CA LEU A 176 -2.72 14.60 -0.95
C LEU A 176 -1.85 15.40 0.01
N CYS A 177 -1.91 15.12 1.32
CA CYS A 177 -1.01 15.73 2.30
C CYS A 177 0.45 15.49 1.94
N ARG A 178 0.83 14.25 1.56
CA ARG A 178 2.22 13.94 1.21
C ARG A 178 2.67 14.69 -0.05
N PHE A 179 1.82 14.80 -1.05
CA PHE A 179 2.09 15.55 -2.29
C PHE A 179 2.28 17.05 -2.01
N PHE A 180 1.28 17.72 -1.43
CA PHE A 180 1.36 19.16 -1.18
C PHE A 180 2.43 19.55 -0.16
N ASN A 181 2.69 18.71 0.86
CA ASN A 181 3.80 18.95 1.78
C ASN A 181 5.17 18.78 1.09
N SER A 182 5.28 17.93 0.06
CA SER A 182 6.50 17.85 -0.76
C SER A 182 6.74 19.17 -1.49
N LEU A 183 5.69 19.72 -2.13
CA LEU A 183 5.77 21.01 -2.82
C LEU A 183 6.08 22.17 -1.88
N LYS A 184 5.49 22.17 -0.67
CA LYS A 184 5.76 23.15 0.38
C LYS A 184 7.23 23.10 0.84
N LYS A 185 7.77 21.89 1.03
CA LYS A 185 9.18 21.68 1.40
C LYS A 185 10.15 22.09 0.28
N ALA A 186 9.76 21.87 -0.98
CA ALA A 186 10.49 22.34 -2.15
C ALA A 186 10.33 23.85 -2.41
N HIS A 187 9.58 24.56 -1.56
CA HIS A 187 9.26 25.99 -1.71
C HIS A 187 8.53 26.36 -3.01
N ALA A 188 7.91 25.39 -3.69
CA ALA A 188 7.08 25.61 -4.87
C ALA A 188 5.75 26.29 -4.49
N ILE A 189 5.21 25.96 -3.32
CA ILE A 189 4.02 26.61 -2.75
C ILE A 189 4.32 27.17 -1.36
N SER A 190 3.65 28.26 -0.98
CA SER A 190 3.83 28.93 0.32
C SER A 190 3.16 28.17 1.46
N MET A 191 1.98 27.59 1.18
CA MET A 191 1.16 26.86 2.14
C MET A 191 0.54 25.65 1.46
N SER A 192 0.23 24.62 2.24
CA SER A 192 -0.44 23.43 1.71
C SER A 192 -1.96 23.63 1.80
N PRO A 193 -2.72 23.43 0.71
CA PRO A 193 -4.19 23.52 0.75
C PRO A 193 -4.81 22.45 1.66
N MET A 194 -4.03 21.43 2.05
CA MET A 194 -4.42 20.39 2.97
C MET A 194 -4.35 20.80 4.45
N ASP A 195 -3.66 21.90 4.79
CA ASP A 195 -3.40 22.29 6.20
C ASP A 195 -4.71 22.55 6.97
N GLY A 196 -5.78 22.96 6.28
CA GLY A 196 -7.11 23.17 6.85
C GLY A 196 -8.02 21.94 6.93
N PHE A 197 -7.57 20.75 6.50
CA PHE A 197 -8.38 19.53 6.48
C PHE A 197 -7.90 18.52 7.52
N LYS A 198 -8.70 18.34 8.57
CA LYS A 198 -8.46 17.27 9.54
C LYS A 198 -8.57 15.92 8.85
N LYS A 199 -7.67 15.00 9.20
CA LYS A 199 -7.74 13.62 8.75
C LYS A 199 -9.09 13.02 9.15
N PRO A 200 -9.84 12.37 8.24
CA PRO A 200 -11.11 11.75 8.60
C PRO A 200 -10.90 10.76 9.75
N LYS A 201 -11.72 10.85 10.80
CA LYS A 201 -11.65 9.93 11.94
C LYS A 201 -12.07 8.54 11.48
N LEU A 202 -11.18 7.56 11.65
CA LEU A 202 -11.46 6.17 11.27
C LEU A 202 -12.44 5.49 12.24
N GLU A 203 -12.57 6.02 13.46
CA GLU A 203 -13.35 5.43 14.56
C GLU A 203 -14.86 5.44 14.27
N LEU A 204 -15.42 6.60 13.90
CA LEU A 204 -16.86 6.75 13.57
C LEU A 204 -17.30 5.91 12.35
N ALA A 205 -16.38 5.58 11.44
CA ALA A 205 -16.67 4.77 10.27
C ALA A 205 -16.57 3.26 10.50
N ASN A 206 -15.96 2.85 11.61
CA ASN A 206 -15.81 1.45 11.99
C ASN A 206 -16.91 0.98 12.95
N GLU A 207 -17.70 1.88 13.54
CA GLU A 207 -18.81 1.52 14.45
C GLU A 207 -19.86 0.64 13.77
N HIS A 208 -20.15 0.88 12.48
CA HIS A 208 -21.09 0.06 11.69
C HIS A 208 -20.42 -1.05 10.87
N ARG A 209 -19.09 -1.14 10.84
CA ARG A 209 -18.44 -2.32 10.27
C ARG A 209 -18.55 -3.41 11.31
N LYS A 210 -19.23 -4.53 10.96
CA LYS A 210 -19.06 -5.79 11.69
C LYS A 210 -17.56 -5.95 11.93
N ARG A 211 -17.11 -5.78 13.18
CA ARG A 211 -15.69 -5.99 13.51
C ARG A 211 -15.37 -7.34 12.93
N PRO A 212 -14.35 -7.45 12.05
CA PRO A 212 -14.13 -8.74 11.42
C PRO A 212 -14.00 -9.76 12.57
N ARG A 213 -14.59 -10.93 12.46
CA ARG A 213 -14.68 -11.89 13.57
C ARG A 213 -13.55 -12.92 13.45
N TRP A 214 -13.08 -13.49 14.55
CA TRP A 214 -12.25 -14.70 14.49
C TRP A 214 -13.13 -15.90 14.16
N LEU A 215 -12.59 -16.88 13.47
CA LEU A 215 -13.35 -18.08 13.09
C LEU A 215 -13.67 -18.91 14.33
N THR A 216 -14.92 -19.40 14.42
CA THR A 216 -15.28 -20.42 15.41
C THR A 216 -14.74 -21.79 14.99
N ASN A 217 -14.78 -22.76 15.91
CA ASN A 217 -14.42 -24.14 15.58
C ASN A 217 -15.33 -24.72 14.48
N ASP A 218 -16.64 -24.50 14.55
CA ASP A 218 -17.58 -24.99 13.52
C ASP A 218 -17.31 -24.37 12.15
N GLU A 219 -16.94 -23.08 12.11
CA GLU A 219 -16.54 -22.42 10.88
C GLU A 219 -15.25 -23.02 10.32
N LEU A 220 -14.26 -23.30 11.18
CA LEU A 220 -13.02 -23.97 10.77
C LEU A 220 -13.30 -25.40 10.26
N GLN A 221 -14.12 -26.17 10.95
CA GLN A 221 -14.53 -27.51 10.53
C GLN A 221 -15.25 -27.47 9.19
N ARG A 222 -16.11 -26.48 8.95
CA ARG A 222 -16.79 -26.29 7.67
C ARG A 222 -15.81 -25.97 6.53
N ILE A 223 -14.81 -25.11 6.80
CA ILE A 223 -13.76 -24.74 5.82
C ILE A 223 -12.88 -25.93 5.45
N PHE A 224 -12.64 -26.85 6.39
CA PHE A 224 -11.75 -28.00 6.18
C PHE A 224 -12.52 -29.32 6.15
N ASN A 225 -13.84 -29.29 5.90
CA ASN A 225 -14.65 -30.49 5.79
C ASN A 225 -14.10 -31.35 4.63
N PRO A 226 -13.68 -32.60 4.86
CA PRO A 226 -13.09 -33.47 3.85
C PRO A 226 -13.93 -33.61 2.57
N GLU A 227 -15.26 -33.61 2.68
CA GLU A 227 -16.20 -33.78 1.57
C GLU A 227 -16.21 -32.57 0.63
N THR A 228 -15.90 -31.36 1.13
CA THR A 228 -15.92 -30.13 0.32
C THR A 228 -14.52 -29.61 0.01
N PHE A 229 -13.61 -29.69 0.99
CA PHE A 229 -12.26 -29.17 0.88
C PHE A 229 -11.41 -30.02 -0.07
N THR A 230 -11.41 -31.34 0.08
CA THR A 230 -10.57 -32.25 -0.73
C THR A 230 -10.91 -32.17 -2.22
N PRO A 231 -12.18 -32.22 -2.65
CA PRO A 231 -12.51 -32.09 -4.08
C PRO A 231 -12.15 -30.72 -4.66
N TRP A 232 -12.25 -29.64 -3.88
CA TRP A 232 -11.84 -28.31 -4.32
C TRP A 232 -10.31 -28.17 -4.42
N ALA A 233 -9.60 -28.73 -3.44
CA ALA A 233 -8.17 -28.60 -3.24
C ALA A 233 -7.33 -29.48 -4.16
N LYS A 234 -7.78 -30.69 -4.48
CA LYS A 234 -7.02 -31.70 -5.26
C LYS A 234 -6.55 -31.24 -6.64
N HIS A 235 -7.15 -30.17 -7.20
CA HIS A 235 -6.80 -29.69 -8.53
C HIS A 235 -5.54 -28.83 -8.57
N HIS A 236 -5.14 -28.23 -7.44
CA HIS A 236 -3.94 -27.39 -7.40
C HIS A 236 -3.26 -27.41 -6.03
N PRO A 237 -1.93 -27.50 -5.98
CA PRO A 237 -1.19 -27.54 -4.72
C PRO A 237 -1.43 -26.32 -3.83
N HIS A 238 -1.57 -25.12 -4.42
CA HIS A 238 -1.84 -23.91 -3.64
C HIS A 238 -3.24 -23.87 -3.02
N ARG A 239 -4.22 -24.62 -3.55
CA ARG A 239 -5.54 -24.75 -2.91
C ARG A 239 -5.47 -25.70 -1.73
N TRP A 240 -4.68 -26.76 -1.84
CA TRP A 240 -4.44 -27.71 -0.77
C TRP A 240 -3.65 -27.08 0.38
N TRP A 241 -2.42 -26.64 0.14
CA TRP A 241 -1.52 -26.28 1.23
C TRP A 241 -1.70 -24.86 1.75
N ALA A 242 -2.02 -23.88 0.89
CA ALA A 242 -2.01 -22.49 1.34
C ALA A 242 -3.03 -22.19 2.45
N PRO A 243 -4.28 -22.70 2.43
CA PRO A 243 -5.21 -22.53 3.55
C PRO A 243 -4.71 -23.19 4.84
N MET A 244 -4.11 -24.38 4.76
CA MET A 244 -3.58 -25.09 5.93
C MET A 244 -2.37 -24.36 6.53
N ILE A 245 -1.43 -23.91 5.69
CA ILE A 245 -0.31 -23.07 6.12
C ILE A 245 -0.84 -21.78 6.74
N GLY A 246 -1.84 -21.14 6.12
CA GLY A 246 -2.49 -19.94 6.64
C GLY A 246 -3.09 -20.14 8.04
N LEU A 247 -3.76 -21.28 8.27
CA LEU A 247 -4.35 -21.66 9.55
C LEU A 247 -3.29 -21.75 10.66
N TYR A 248 -2.19 -22.47 10.41
CA TYR A 248 -1.19 -22.78 11.43
C TYR A 248 -0.08 -21.73 11.59
N THR A 249 0.09 -20.81 10.63
CA THR A 249 1.12 -19.76 10.70
C THR A 249 0.55 -18.35 10.94
N GLY A 250 -0.70 -18.11 10.56
CA GLY A 250 -1.26 -16.76 10.49
C GLY A 250 -0.50 -15.84 9.52
N ALA A 251 0.31 -16.40 8.61
CA ALA A 251 1.02 -15.63 7.60
C ALA A 251 0.05 -14.93 6.65
N ARG A 252 0.49 -13.80 6.09
CA ARG A 252 -0.33 -13.08 5.11
C ARG A 252 -0.41 -13.94 3.84
N VAL A 253 -1.54 -13.91 3.14
CA VAL A 253 -1.73 -14.68 1.90
C VAL A 253 -0.63 -14.43 0.86
N GLY A 254 -0.11 -13.20 0.79
CA GLY A 254 1.04 -12.85 -0.06
C GLY A 254 2.34 -13.53 0.36
N GLU A 255 2.58 -13.65 1.67
CA GLU A 255 3.76 -14.31 2.24
C GLU A 255 3.72 -15.81 1.93
N VAL A 256 2.55 -16.45 2.07
CA VAL A 256 2.35 -17.88 1.73
C VAL A 256 2.47 -18.11 0.23
N ALA A 257 1.80 -17.29 -0.59
CA ALA A 257 1.71 -17.50 -2.03
C ALA A 257 3.05 -17.33 -2.77
N GLN A 258 3.97 -16.51 -2.25
CA GLN A 258 5.26 -16.21 -2.90
C GLN A 258 6.43 -17.07 -2.40
N MET A 259 6.15 -18.03 -1.51
CA MET A 259 7.18 -18.83 -0.84
C MET A 259 7.94 -19.70 -1.83
N LYS A 260 9.27 -19.75 -1.67
CA LYS A 260 10.16 -20.62 -2.45
C LYS A 260 10.38 -21.94 -1.74
N VAL A 261 10.82 -22.96 -2.47
CA VAL A 261 11.25 -24.24 -1.86
C VAL A 261 12.41 -24.00 -0.90
N SER A 262 13.32 -23.09 -1.23
CA SER A 262 14.44 -22.68 -0.37
C SER A 262 14.03 -21.91 0.88
N ASP A 263 12.80 -21.40 0.95
CA ASP A 263 12.28 -20.73 2.15
C ASP A 263 11.76 -21.76 3.19
N VAL A 264 11.85 -23.06 2.92
CA VAL A 264 11.53 -24.12 3.86
C VAL A 264 12.83 -24.74 4.37
N GLU A 265 13.22 -24.37 5.59
CA GLU A 265 14.53 -24.67 6.15
C GLU A 265 14.41 -25.61 7.36
N CYS A 266 15.40 -26.49 7.53
CA CYS A 266 15.56 -27.28 8.74
C CYS A 266 16.68 -26.66 9.59
N ILE A 267 16.34 -26.17 10.78
CA ILE A 267 17.27 -25.54 11.72
C ILE A 267 17.22 -26.37 13.01
N ASN A 268 18.36 -26.90 13.46
CA ASN A 268 18.47 -27.74 14.66
C ASN A 268 17.45 -28.89 14.70
N GLY A 269 17.28 -29.59 13.56
CA GLY A 269 16.35 -30.72 13.43
C GLY A 269 14.86 -30.34 13.39
N ARG A 270 14.52 -29.05 13.29
CA ARG A 270 13.14 -28.57 13.20
C ARG A 270 12.91 -27.79 11.91
N TRP A 271 11.76 -28.01 11.29
CA TRP A 271 11.38 -27.34 10.05
C TRP A 271 10.72 -25.98 10.30
N PHE A 272 11.03 -25.01 9.44
CA PHE A 272 10.51 -23.64 9.49
C PHE A 272 10.07 -23.16 8.12
N PHE A 273 9.04 -22.31 8.12
CA PHE A 273 8.76 -21.38 7.04
C PHE A 273 9.52 -20.08 7.27
N ALA A 274 10.48 -19.78 6.40
CA ALA A 274 11.23 -18.54 6.39
C ALA A 274 10.48 -17.47 5.60
N ILE A 275 9.88 -16.50 6.29
CA ILE A 275 9.33 -15.31 5.62
C ILE A 275 10.47 -14.31 5.47
N ARG A 276 11.03 -14.21 4.28
CA ARG A 276 12.11 -13.26 3.95
C ARG A 276 12.05 -12.89 2.46
N LYS A 277 12.96 -12.01 2.01
CA LYS A 277 13.22 -11.82 0.58
C LYS A 277 14.50 -12.57 0.23
N THR A 278 14.39 -13.55 -0.66
CA THR A 278 15.54 -14.26 -1.25
C THR A 278 15.71 -13.89 -2.72
N VAL A 279 16.94 -13.97 -3.21
CA VAL A 279 17.27 -13.73 -4.63
C VAL A 279 16.59 -14.78 -5.50
N ASP A 280 15.96 -14.36 -6.60
CA ASP A 280 15.52 -15.28 -7.65
C ASP A 280 16.71 -15.56 -8.58
N SER A 281 16.99 -16.83 -8.86
CA SER A 281 18.17 -17.24 -9.65
C SER A 281 18.20 -16.60 -11.04
N ASP A 282 17.05 -16.46 -11.68
CA ASP A 282 16.90 -15.83 -13.00
C ASP A 282 17.02 -14.29 -12.96
N LEU A 283 17.06 -13.69 -11.77
CA LEU A 283 17.23 -12.25 -11.56
C LEU A 283 18.54 -11.90 -10.85
N ALA A 284 19.40 -12.88 -10.53
CA ALA A 284 20.62 -12.66 -9.75
C ALA A 284 21.56 -11.61 -10.37
N ASN A 285 21.62 -11.57 -11.70
CA ASN A 285 22.45 -10.62 -12.46
C ASN A 285 21.65 -9.42 -13.01
N SER A 286 20.41 -9.22 -12.54
CA SER A 286 19.58 -8.10 -12.99
C SER A 286 20.06 -6.79 -12.37
N SER A 287 20.14 -5.73 -13.18
CA SER A 287 20.33 -4.36 -12.70
C SER A 287 19.12 -3.79 -11.94
N GLY A 288 18.00 -4.53 -11.90
CA GLY A 288 16.76 -4.17 -11.24
C GLY A 288 16.51 -4.93 -9.93
N ALA A 289 15.24 -5.25 -9.67
CA ALA A 289 14.89 -6.05 -8.52
C ALA A 289 15.41 -7.49 -8.69
N ILE A 290 16.25 -7.94 -7.76
CA ILE A 290 16.80 -9.31 -7.72
C ILE A 290 15.84 -10.34 -7.09
N SER A 291 14.64 -9.92 -6.68
CA SER A 291 13.63 -10.77 -6.05
C SER A 291 12.22 -10.28 -6.39
N ARG A 292 11.34 -11.24 -6.71
CA ARG A 292 9.90 -11.04 -6.90
C ARG A 292 9.11 -11.11 -5.59
N GLN A 293 9.76 -11.46 -4.48
CA GLN A 293 9.13 -11.50 -3.16
C GLN A 293 8.98 -10.10 -2.58
N THR A 294 7.85 -9.86 -1.94
CA THR A 294 7.53 -8.58 -1.30
C THR A 294 7.16 -8.77 0.17
N LEU A 295 7.68 -7.88 1.00
CA LEU A 295 7.37 -7.82 2.42
C LEU A 295 6.81 -6.44 2.74
N LYS A 296 5.85 -6.38 3.66
CA LYS A 296 5.18 -5.12 4.01
C LYS A 296 6.11 -4.16 4.77
N GLY A 297 7.11 -4.70 5.46
CA GLY A 297 8.10 -3.96 6.21
C GLY A 297 9.07 -4.92 6.90
N LYS A 298 10.05 -4.38 7.60
CA LYS A 298 11.11 -5.15 8.28
C LYS A 298 10.56 -6.17 9.27
N SER A 299 9.50 -5.81 10.02
CA SER A 299 8.84 -6.72 10.97
C SER A 299 8.13 -7.92 10.32
N SER A 300 8.10 -8.03 8.99
CA SER A 300 7.60 -9.23 8.31
C SER A 300 8.64 -10.34 8.27
N GLU A 301 9.93 -10.03 8.34
CA GLU A 301 11.00 -11.02 8.29
C GLU A 301 11.01 -11.87 9.56
N ARG A 302 10.86 -13.19 9.41
CA ARG A 302 10.78 -14.14 10.54
C ARG A 302 10.85 -15.59 10.07
N ASN A 303 11.30 -16.46 10.96
CA ASN A 303 11.15 -17.91 10.81
C ASN A 303 9.96 -18.38 11.64
N ILE A 304 9.06 -19.18 11.06
CA ILE A 304 7.87 -19.71 11.72
C ILE A 304 8.01 -21.23 11.77
N PRO A 305 8.02 -21.86 12.95
CA PRO A 305 8.07 -23.32 13.03
C PRO A 305 6.89 -23.95 12.27
N ILE A 306 7.15 -25.03 11.52
CA ILE A 306 6.08 -25.81 10.90
C ILE A 306 5.36 -26.59 12.00
N ALA A 307 4.06 -26.37 12.12
CA ALA A 307 3.24 -27.04 13.12
C ALA A 307 3.14 -28.55 12.83
N GLN A 308 3.14 -29.37 13.88
CA GLN A 308 3.09 -30.84 13.75
C GLN A 308 1.93 -31.34 12.86
N PRO A 309 0.70 -30.80 12.95
CA PRO A 309 -0.39 -31.23 12.07
C PRO A 309 -0.10 -31.05 10.56
N LEU A 310 0.71 -30.07 10.16
CA LEU A 310 1.12 -29.92 8.76
C LEU A 310 2.13 -30.99 8.34
N ILE A 311 3.03 -31.36 9.25
CA ILE A 311 4.01 -32.44 9.03
C ILE A 311 3.25 -33.76 8.88
N ASP A 312 2.32 -34.04 9.81
CA ASP A 312 1.49 -35.25 9.81
C ASP A 312 0.59 -35.33 8.57
N ALA A 313 0.13 -34.19 8.06
CA ALA A 313 -0.61 -34.11 6.80
C ALA A 313 0.25 -34.37 5.56
N GLY A 314 1.57 -34.57 5.69
CA GLY A 314 2.48 -34.90 4.59
C GLY A 314 3.14 -33.70 3.91
N PHE A 315 3.24 -32.54 4.58
CA PHE A 315 3.83 -31.35 3.97
C PHE A 315 5.29 -31.56 3.51
N LEU A 316 6.07 -32.33 4.27
CA LEU A 316 7.46 -32.64 3.91
C LEU A 316 7.56 -33.60 2.72
N VAL A 317 6.56 -34.47 2.53
CA VAL A 317 6.45 -35.32 1.33
C VAL A 317 6.19 -34.45 0.11
N TYR A 318 5.27 -33.48 0.22
CA TYR A 318 5.02 -32.51 -0.85
C TYR A 318 6.26 -31.66 -1.17
N LEU A 319 7.02 -31.25 -0.15
CA LEU A 319 8.28 -30.53 -0.33
C LEU A 319 9.29 -31.38 -1.12
N GLN A 320 9.33 -32.70 -0.88
CA GLN A 320 10.19 -33.60 -1.62
C GLN A 320 9.75 -33.73 -3.08
N ASP A 321 8.46 -33.91 -3.34
CA ASP A 321 7.93 -33.98 -4.72
C ASP A 321 8.25 -32.70 -5.53
N LEU A 322 8.22 -31.52 -4.88
CA LEU A 322 8.65 -30.27 -5.50
C LEU A 322 10.15 -30.26 -5.83
N LYS A 323 11.01 -30.78 -4.95
CA LYS A 323 12.45 -30.87 -5.18
C LYS A 323 12.75 -31.84 -6.32
N ASP A 324 12.11 -33.01 -6.32
CA ASP A 324 12.26 -34.02 -7.37
C ASP A 324 11.81 -33.47 -8.74
N ALA A 325 10.76 -32.63 -8.76
CA ALA A 325 10.30 -31.91 -9.95
C ALA A 325 11.14 -30.68 -10.32
N ASN A 326 12.22 -30.37 -9.59
CA ASN A 326 13.06 -29.17 -9.76
C ASN A 326 12.27 -27.85 -9.72
N CYS A 327 11.23 -27.78 -8.88
CA CYS A 327 10.45 -26.58 -8.67
C CYS A 327 11.21 -25.60 -7.76
N THR A 328 11.26 -24.33 -8.15
CA THR A 328 11.87 -23.27 -7.32
C THR A 328 10.87 -22.68 -6.32
N ARG A 329 9.57 -22.76 -6.62
CA ARG A 329 8.48 -22.22 -5.79
C ARG A 329 7.69 -23.30 -5.11
N LEU A 330 7.19 -22.98 -3.91
CA LEU A 330 6.24 -23.84 -3.20
C LEU A 330 4.91 -23.95 -3.96
N PHE A 331 4.53 -22.93 -4.75
CA PHE A 331 3.33 -22.92 -5.57
C PHE A 331 3.64 -22.50 -7.01
N PRO A 332 4.15 -23.41 -7.86
CA PRO A 332 4.61 -23.08 -9.20
C PRO A 332 3.53 -22.46 -10.10
N HIS A 333 2.26 -22.82 -9.90
CA HIS A 333 1.13 -22.32 -10.72
C HIS A 333 0.65 -20.92 -10.34
N LEU A 334 1.20 -20.30 -9.30
CA LEU A 334 0.85 -18.93 -8.92
C LEU A 334 1.73 -17.93 -9.66
N THR A 335 1.10 -17.01 -10.39
CA THR A 335 1.81 -15.96 -11.12
C THR A 335 2.03 -14.71 -10.28
N ALA A 336 3.22 -14.13 -10.37
CA ALA A 336 3.50 -12.78 -9.88
C ALA A 336 2.71 -11.70 -10.62
N GLY A 337 2.12 -12.03 -11.77
CA GLY A 337 1.60 -11.09 -12.75
C GLY A 337 2.71 -10.25 -13.39
N ARG A 338 2.51 -9.85 -14.64
CA ARG A 338 3.45 -8.99 -15.36
C ARG A 338 2.76 -7.71 -15.79
N ASN A 339 3.42 -6.58 -15.62
CA ASN A 339 2.97 -5.33 -16.20
C ASN A 339 3.21 -5.40 -17.72
N LYS A 340 2.15 -5.27 -18.52
CA LYS A 340 2.24 -5.34 -19.99
C LYS A 340 3.12 -4.24 -20.60
N LYS A 341 3.20 -3.07 -19.97
CA LYS A 341 3.96 -1.91 -20.49
C LYS A 341 5.43 -1.95 -20.12
N THR A 342 5.74 -2.33 -18.88
CA THR A 342 7.13 -2.28 -18.37
C THR A 342 7.80 -3.65 -18.35
N GLY A 343 7.04 -4.74 -18.56
CA GLY A 343 7.54 -6.11 -18.45
C GLY A 343 7.91 -6.52 -17.02
N GLN A 344 7.74 -5.65 -16.01
CA GLN A 344 8.13 -5.93 -14.63
C GLN A 344 7.07 -6.76 -13.90
N THR A 345 7.48 -7.47 -12.86
CA THR A 345 6.57 -8.22 -11.97
C THR A 345 5.62 -7.27 -11.23
N ASN A 346 4.36 -7.68 -11.07
CA ASN A 346 3.40 -6.98 -10.20
C ASN A 346 3.46 -7.46 -8.74
N ALA A 347 4.24 -8.52 -8.46
CA ALA A 347 4.33 -9.20 -7.16
C ALA A 347 2.96 -9.66 -6.60
N LEU A 348 2.09 -10.17 -7.48
CA LEU A 348 0.70 -10.56 -7.19
C LEU A 348 0.46 -12.07 -7.09
N TYR A 349 1.43 -12.84 -6.59
CA TYR A 349 1.28 -14.30 -6.39
C TYR A 349 -0.01 -14.68 -5.65
N SER A 350 -0.43 -13.87 -4.68
CA SER A 350 -1.66 -14.14 -3.92
C SER A 350 -2.97 -13.92 -4.68
N GLN A 351 -2.97 -13.22 -5.83
CA GLN A 351 -4.22 -12.79 -6.48
C GLN A 351 -5.06 -13.99 -6.96
N GLY A 352 -4.43 -14.99 -7.57
CA GLY A 352 -5.12 -16.21 -8.02
C GLY A 352 -5.71 -16.98 -6.84
N LEU A 353 -4.87 -17.22 -5.82
CA LEU A 353 -5.26 -17.91 -4.59
C LEU A 353 -6.42 -17.20 -3.87
N VAL A 354 -6.36 -15.89 -3.68
CA VAL A 354 -7.41 -15.11 -3.00
C VAL A 354 -8.74 -15.21 -3.75
N GLN A 355 -8.74 -15.17 -5.08
CA GLN A 355 -9.96 -15.29 -5.87
C GLN A 355 -10.56 -16.68 -5.77
N GLN A 356 -9.74 -17.73 -5.88
CA GLN A 356 -10.19 -19.11 -5.80
C GLN A 356 -10.71 -19.45 -4.39
N PHE A 357 -9.99 -19.04 -3.34
CA PHE A 357 -10.42 -19.24 -1.96
C PHE A 357 -11.69 -18.43 -1.64
N ARG A 358 -11.82 -17.20 -2.16
CA ARG A 358 -13.07 -16.42 -2.01
C ARG A 358 -14.27 -17.13 -2.64
N LYS A 359 -14.10 -17.74 -3.81
CA LYS A 359 -15.18 -18.52 -4.46
C LYS A 359 -15.57 -19.73 -3.61
N TYR A 360 -14.58 -20.45 -3.07
CA TYR A 360 -14.79 -21.56 -2.15
C TYR A 360 -15.55 -21.14 -0.88
N MET A 361 -15.08 -20.10 -0.19
CA MET A 361 -15.74 -19.56 1.00
C MET A 361 -17.19 -19.12 0.73
N LYS A 362 -17.44 -18.51 -0.44
CA LYS A 362 -18.81 -18.13 -0.85
C LYS A 362 -19.70 -19.37 -1.03
N ALA A 363 -19.19 -20.45 -1.62
CA ALA A 363 -19.92 -21.69 -1.80
C ALA A 363 -20.30 -22.35 -0.47
N LEU A 364 -19.48 -22.17 0.57
CA LEU A 364 -19.76 -22.62 1.94
C LEU A 364 -20.66 -21.67 2.75
N GLY A 365 -21.18 -20.60 2.14
CA GLY A 365 -22.09 -19.65 2.79
C GLY A 365 -21.42 -18.59 3.67
N PHE A 366 -20.10 -18.38 3.56
CA PHE A 366 -19.42 -17.35 4.35
C PHE A 366 -19.65 -15.92 3.82
N ASP A 367 -19.78 -14.98 4.75
CA ASP A 367 -19.83 -13.54 4.48
C ASP A 367 -18.56 -13.02 3.76
N ARG A 368 -18.71 -11.94 2.99
CA ARG A 368 -17.61 -11.33 2.19
C ARG A 368 -16.41 -10.88 3.01
N ASP A 369 -16.59 -10.66 4.31
CA ASP A 369 -15.52 -10.21 5.21
C ASP A 369 -14.64 -11.37 5.70
N CYS A 370 -15.15 -12.60 5.66
CA CYS A 370 -14.41 -13.81 5.96
C CYS A 370 -13.48 -14.16 4.79
N ARG A 371 -12.20 -13.80 4.94
CA ARG A 371 -11.16 -13.96 3.91
C ARG A 371 -9.98 -14.72 4.51
N PHE A 372 -8.97 -15.01 3.70
CA PHE A 372 -7.72 -15.66 4.16
C PHE A 372 -7.10 -15.01 5.41
N HIS A 373 -7.23 -13.69 5.57
CA HIS A 373 -6.75 -12.97 6.75
C HIS A 373 -7.48 -13.32 8.05
N ALA A 374 -8.65 -13.97 7.99
CA ALA A 374 -9.37 -14.47 9.15
C ALA A 374 -8.53 -15.49 9.92
N PHE A 375 -7.77 -16.37 9.25
CA PHE A 375 -6.88 -17.32 9.91
C PHE A 375 -5.88 -16.65 10.87
N ARG A 376 -5.21 -15.59 10.40
CA ARG A 376 -4.31 -14.81 11.24
C ARG A 376 -5.00 -14.24 12.47
N ARG A 377 -6.22 -13.73 12.30
CA ARG A 377 -6.98 -13.11 13.38
C ARG A 377 -7.42 -14.16 14.39
N THR A 378 -7.87 -15.33 13.92
CA THR A 378 -8.13 -16.50 14.76
C THR A 378 -6.90 -16.91 15.56
N LEU A 379 -5.74 -17.07 14.91
CA LEU A 379 -4.49 -17.42 15.59
C LEU A 379 -4.15 -16.42 16.69
N VAL A 380 -4.14 -15.12 16.38
CA VAL A 380 -3.85 -14.05 17.36
C VAL A 380 -4.84 -14.08 18.52
N SER A 381 -6.14 -14.14 18.24
CA SER A 381 -7.19 -14.13 19.26
C SER A 381 -7.10 -15.36 20.17
N VAL A 382 -6.89 -16.56 19.62
CA VAL A 382 -6.79 -17.80 20.41
C VAL A 382 -5.52 -17.80 21.26
N LEU A 383 -4.37 -17.39 20.71
CA LEU A 383 -3.12 -17.33 21.47
C LEU A 383 -3.18 -16.29 22.59
N SER A 384 -3.78 -15.12 22.31
CA SER A 384 -3.99 -14.07 23.32
C SER A 384 -4.90 -14.57 24.45
N ALA A 385 -6.01 -15.23 24.11
CA ALA A 385 -6.90 -15.85 25.10
C ALA A 385 -6.22 -16.94 25.94
N LYS A 386 -5.19 -17.61 25.39
CA LYS A 386 -4.35 -18.60 26.11
C LYS A 386 -3.17 -17.99 26.86
N GLY A 387 -3.17 -16.68 27.08
CA GLY A 387 -2.16 -15.95 27.86
C GLY A 387 -0.78 -15.90 27.20
N VAL A 388 -0.68 -16.10 25.88
CA VAL A 388 0.60 -15.94 25.18
C VAL A 388 0.89 -14.45 25.06
N ARG A 389 2.08 -14.03 25.55
CA ARG A 389 2.53 -12.63 25.48
C ARG A 389 2.50 -12.12 24.04
N ASP A 390 2.04 -10.89 23.85
CA ASP A 390 1.94 -10.23 22.54
C ASP A 390 3.25 -10.27 21.75
N ARG A 391 4.39 -10.16 22.44
CA ARG A 391 5.73 -10.29 21.83
C ARG A 391 5.90 -11.63 21.11
N ASN A 392 5.50 -12.72 21.74
CA ASN A 392 5.62 -14.06 21.16
C ASN A 392 4.62 -14.26 20.00
N ILE A 393 3.41 -13.69 20.11
CA ILE A 393 2.44 -13.69 19.01
C ILE A 393 2.98 -12.89 17.82
N ALA A 394 3.65 -11.75 18.06
CA ALA A 394 4.26 -10.95 17.00
C ALA A 394 5.45 -11.64 16.35
N LEU A 395 6.23 -12.44 17.07
CA LEU A 395 7.30 -13.27 16.47
C LEU A 395 6.74 -14.30 15.46
N LEU A 396 5.54 -14.82 15.68
CA LEU A 396 4.88 -15.73 14.73
C LEU A 396 4.23 -14.98 13.57
N THR A 397 3.61 -13.84 13.87
CA THR A 397 2.72 -13.16 12.93
C THR A 397 3.42 -12.03 12.16
N GLY A 398 4.49 -11.42 12.66
CA GLY A 398 5.13 -10.25 12.05
C GLY A 398 4.28 -8.98 12.17
N HIS A 399 3.78 -8.72 13.38
CA HIS A 399 3.21 -7.42 13.75
C HIS A 399 4.33 -6.50 14.25
N ALA A 400 4.35 -5.25 13.80
CA ALA A 400 5.28 -4.26 14.33
C ALA A 400 4.91 -3.93 15.78
N MET A 401 5.88 -4.02 16.68
CA MET A 401 5.74 -3.58 18.06
C MET A 401 5.89 -2.07 18.14
N ARG A 402 5.00 -1.41 18.90
CA ARG A 402 5.01 0.06 19.05
C ARG A 402 6.19 0.58 19.87
N ASP A 403 6.76 -0.28 20.71
CA ASP A 403 7.67 0.10 21.80
C ASP A 403 9.13 -0.40 21.59
N GLN A 404 9.48 -0.77 20.36
CA GLN A 404 10.85 -1.12 20.01
C GLN A 404 11.40 -0.12 19.02
N SER A 405 12.50 0.54 19.39
CA SER A 405 13.36 1.20 18.43
C SER A 405 13.69 0.18 17.34
N GLN A 406 13.48 0.55 16.07
CA GLN A 406 13.66 -0.35 14.92
C GLN A 406 15.10 -0.90 14.81
N VAL A 407 16.00 -0.49 15.69
CA VAL A 407 17.46 -0.71 15.64
C VAL A 407 17.89 -2.03 16.29
N ILE A 408 17.19 -2.53 17.31
CA ILE A 408 17.67 -3.67 18.12
C ILE A 408 17.55 -5.02 17.38
N ASP A 409 16.69 -5.10 16.35
CA ASP A 409 16.38 -6.35 15.64
C ASP A 409 17.27 -6.58 14.40
N HIS A 410 18.24 -5.70 14.13
CA HIS A 410 18.94 -5.65 12.84
C HIS A 410 20.21 -6.49 12.71
N HIS A 411 20.75 -7.04 13.80
CA HIS A 411 22.05 -7.74 13.80
C HIS A 411 21.99 -9.27 14.00
N TYR A 412 20.84 -9.86 14.33
CA TYR A 412 20.71 -11.31 14.53
C TYR A 412 20.02 -12.00 13.33
N ARG A 413 20.57 -11.80 12.12
CA ARG A 413 19.97 -12.22 10.84
C ARG A 413 20.27 -13.65 10.40
N GLY A 414 21.05 -14.42 11.16
CA GLY A 414 21.44 -15.80 10.82
C GLY A 414 21.03 -16.82 11.86
N GLU A 415 21.26 -16.52 13.14
CA GLU A 415 20.94 -17.40 14.25
C GLU A 415 19.74 -16.85 15.02
N VAL A 416 18.59 -17.49 14.87
CA VAL A 416 17.48 -17.26 15.79
C VAL A 416 17.89 -17.90 17.12
N PRO A 417 18.02 -17.14 18.22
CA PRO A 417 18.42 -17.73 19.50
C PRO A 417 17.50 -18.91 19.84
N GLU A 418 18.06 -20.01 20.32
CA GLU A 418 17.30 -21.23 20.60
C GLU A 418 16.09 -20.95 21.51
N GLU A 419 16.24 -20.03 22.45
CA GLU A 419 15.19 -19.55 23.33
C GLU A 419 14.01 -18.89 22.58
N THR A 420 14.28 -18.16 21.49
CA THR A 420 13.24 -17.60 20.62
C THR A 420 12.48 -18.70 19.90
N ILE A 421 13.19 -19.72 19.39
CA ILE A 421 12.57 -20.91 18.76
C ILE A 421 11.68 -21.61 19.78
N ARG A 422 12.19 -21.87 21.00
CA ARG A 422 11.43 -22.51 22.08
C ARG A 422 10.14 -21.75 22.38
N ARG A 423 10.19 -20.42 22.49
CA ARG A 423 8.99 -19.58 22.71
C ARG A 423 7.98 -19.65 21.58
N GLN A 424 8.42 -19.68 20.32
CA GLN A 424 7.53 -19.83 19.17
C GLN A 424 6.86 -21.21 19.15
N VAL A 425 7.61 -22.27 19.44
CA VAL A 425 7.08 -23.64 19.51
C VAL A 425 6.07 -23.79 20.65
N ILE A 426 6.36 -23.25 21.84
CA ILE A 426 5.43 -23.24 22.98
C ILE A 426 4.17 -22.43 22.65
N ALA A 427 4.31 -21.31 21.95
CA ALA A 427 3.14 -20.54 21.52
C ALA A 427 2.28 -21.32 20.53
N LEU A 428 2.88 -21.95 19.51
CA LEU A 428 2.15 -22.74 18.52
C LEU A 428 1.51 -24.00 19.11
N SER A 429 2.15 -24.67 20.08
CA SER A 429 1.58 -25.87 20.72
C SER A 429 0.28 -25.59 21.49
N LYS A 430 0.09 -24.33 21.91
CA LYS A 430 -1.16 -23.84 22.50
C LYS A 430 -2.26 -23.63 21.46
N TYR A 431 -1.96 -23.49 20.17
CA TYR A 431 -2.97 -23.34 19.12
C TYR A 431 -3.39 -24.72 18.56
N ARG A 432 -4.58 -25.19 18.94
CA ARG A 432 -5.14 -26.49 18.55
C ARG A 432 -6.54 -26.30 17.97
N PRO A 433 -6.67 -25.87 16.70
CA PRO A 433 -7.97 -25.78 16.05
C PRO A 433 -8.59 -27.17 15.90
N SER A 434 -9.91 -27.28 16.04
CA SER A 434 -10.64 -28.55 15.89
C SER A 434 -10.79 -28.92 14.41
N VAL A 435 -9.68 -29.22 13.74
CA VAL A 435 -9.65 -29.50 12.30
C VAL A 435 -8.77 -30.72 12.04
N VAL A 436 -9.29 -31.66 11.25
CA VAL A 436 -8.51 -32.77 10.69
C VAL A 436 -8.06 -32.36 9.29
N LEU A 437 -6.76 -32.34 9.05
CA LEU A 437 -6.22 -32.04 7.73
C LEU A 437 -6.25 -33.29 6.85
N PRO A 438 -6.58 -33.18 5.55
CA PRO A 438 -6.43 -34.30 4.63
C PRO A 438 -4.94 -34.60 4.42
N VAL A 439 -4.62 -35.90 4.37
CA VAL A 439 -3.25 -36.39 4.20
C VAL A 439 -2.85 -36.36 2.73
N TYR A 440 -1.72 -35.74 2.45
CA TYR A 440 -1.11 -35.70 1.13
C TYR A 440 -0.50 -37.05 0.77
N LYS A 441 -0.80 -37.53 -0.44
CA LYS A 441 -0.17 -38.74 -0.99
C LYS A 441 0.98 -38.34 -1.91
N LYS A 442 2.10 -39.05 -1.80
CA LYS A 442 3.26 -38.84 -2.69
C LYS A 442 2.80 -38.91 -4.15
N GLY A 443 3.22 -37.93 -4.95
CA GLY A 443 2.89 -37.82 -6.37
C GLY A 443 1.46 -37.35 -6.67
N GLN A 444 0.67 -36.95 -5.67
CA GLN A 444 -0.71 -36.48 -5.86
C GLN A 444 -0.82 -35.26 -6.80
N PHE A 445 0.27 -34.50 -6.98
CA PHE A 445 0.31 -33.36 -7.90
C PHE A 445 1.27 -33.56 -9.08
N ASP A 446 1.68 -34.79 -9.38
CA ASP A 446 2.68 -35.06 -10.43
C ASP A 446 2.26 -34.52 -11.80
N GLU A 447 1.00 -34.67 -12.17
CA GLU A 447 0.48 -34.13 -13.43
C GLU A 447 0.64 -32.59 -13.49
N GLN A 448 0.33 -31.90 -12.38
CA GLN A 448 0.44 -30.46 -12.31
C GLN A 448 1.91 -30.00 -12.25
N LEU A 449 2.81 -30.76 -11.61
CA LEU A 449 4.22 -30.44 -11.46
C LEU A 449 5.07 -30.81 -12.69
N LYS A 450 4.63 -31.78 -13.50
CA LYS A 450 5.29 -32.14 -14.77
C LYS A 450 5.11 -31.08 -15.86
N ASP A 451 3.97 -30.39 -15.88
CA ASP A 451 3.69 -29.33 -16.86
C ASP A 451 4.43 -28.02 -16.51
N LYS A 452 5.73 -27.98 -16.86
CA LYS A 452 6.60 -26.82 -16.66
C LYS A 452 6.11 -25.56 -17.42
N SER A 453 5.27 -25.70 -18.45
CA SER A 453 4.75 -24.54 -19.20
C SER A 453 3.84 -23.64 -18.34
N ARG A 454 3.24 -24.21 -17.29
CA ARG A 454 2.37 -23.50 -16.34
C ARG A 454 3.10 -23.02 -15.09
N HIS A 455 4.42 -23.24 -15.02
CA HIS A 455 5.22 -22.81 -13.89
C HIS A 455 5.59 -21.33 -14.06
N HIS A 456 5.50 -20.61 -12.95
CA HIS A 456 5.87 -19.21 -12.87
C HIS A 456 7.12 -19.05 -11.98
N PRO A 457 8.10 -18.25 -12.45
CA PRO A 457 9.33 -18.01 -11.70
C PRO A 457 9.07 -17.18 -10.47
#